data_AF-M3H5A7-F1
#
_entry.id   AF-M3H5A7-F1
#
_cell.length_a   1.000
_cell.length_b   1.000
_cell.length_c   1.000
_cell.angle_alpha   90.00
_cell.angle_beta   90.00
_cell.angle_gamma   90.00
#
_symmetry.space_group_name_H-M   'P 1'
#
loop_
_entity.id
_entity.type
_entity.pdbx_description
1 polymer ?
#
loop_
_entity_poly.entity_id
_entity_poly.type
_entity_poly.pdbx_seq_one_letter_code
_entity_poly.pdbx_strand_id
1 'polypeptide(L)'
;MKQALTYQDGSSNKFWNIEVTGNSFIVTYGKIGTVGQTQTKTYDNEDKCLKEAEKLLSEKLKKGYQGSGESESVNSSVSSKTKETESKKSKTETSETKNSKTGSKPEIETDDATGETLQTHSKNGNYKIEERKLKEPVPKTLGLSKEDLSFRSDIVSVLPKEEPKPFKLKERTEGFSTLKRGINWWTVDWTNQNIPLFMSKQEAHFWFLALTCMEGLDGDYEEKKNKRTIEKLQSFLNSQTIDGNLTLEKTIHLLERKAEAWDEKRITPPSYIVFPFYHLFGLEKTIHFLVTYNHPDGMKQKDLTNGSYYEGFTRLLSILDESERKLCKERIKPLLKPKELEEDETIAPYLIAFDLGMKEELLPIVESWKSRKPDVYHPYSNYRKDIIFALENPEIVKREMRKIGHLLDSAEEVKRWITITQYSDLEWAALSVKEVFSSYNNEKYKEMLKLFLGIQASESAKPMLHLYAVPKLAAEIKTGS
;
A
#
# COMPACT_ATOMS: atom_id res chain seq x y z
N MET A 1 16.66 -30.00 -7.73
CA MET A 1 17.96 -29.65 -8.38
C MET A 1 17.78 -28.34 -9.12
N LYS A 2 18.75 -27.41 -9.06
CA LYS A 2 18.71 -26.15 -9.83
C LYS A 2 20.10 -25.83 -10.36
N GLN A 3 20.21 -25.42 -11.62
CA GLN A 3 21.49 -25.02 -12.21
C GLN A 3 21.27 -23.89 -13.22
N ALA A 4 22.10 -22.84 -13.12
CA ALA A 4 22.20 -21.77 -14.11
C ALA A 4 23.53 -21.87 -14.85
N LEU A 5 23.48 -21.75 -16.18
CA LEU A 5 24.63 -21.77 -17.07
C LEU A 5 24.60 -20.58 -18.05
N THR A 6 25.77 -20.10 -18.43
CA THR A 6 25.95 -19.08 -19.47
C THR A 6 26.88 -19.56 -20.57
N TYR A 7 26.68 -19.05 -21.78
CA TYR A 7 27.53 -19.30 -22.95
C TYR A 7 27.83 -17.97 -23.65
N GLN A 8 29.12 -17.66 -23.78
CA GLN A 8 29.62 -16.45 -24.43
C GLN A 8 30.66 -16.83 -25.48
N ASP A 9 30.42 -16.42 -26.72
CA ASP A 9 31.31 -16.62 -27.87
C ASP A 9 30.99 -15.57 -28.94
N GLY A 10 31.96 -14.70 -29.25
CA GLY A 10 31.92 -13.72 -30.35
C GLY A 10 30.67 -12.83 -30.43
N SER A 11 29.61 -13.34 -31.07
CA SER A 11 28.31 -12.69 -31.28
C SER A 11 27.16 -13.28 -30.44
N SER A 12 27.38 -14.40 -29.77
CA SER A 12 26.41 -15.12 -28.93
C SER A 12 26.66 -14.87 -27.44
N ASN A 13 25.65 -14.36 -26.75
CA ASN A 13 25.61 -14.27 -25.29
C ASN A 13 24.28 -14.86 -24.80
N LYS A 14 24.30 -16.08 -24.26
CA LYS A 14 23.11 -16.90 -23.99
C LYS A 14 23.11 -17.43 -22.56
N PHE A 15 21.92 -17.61 -22.00
CA PHE A 15 21.71 -18.31 -20.73
C PHE A 15 20.91 -19.60 -20.94
N TRP A 16 21.12 -20.56 -20.04
CA TRP A 16 20.36 -21.80 -19.96
C TRP A 16 20.25 -22.21 -18.48
N ASN A 17 19.03 -22.34 -18.00
CA ASN A 17 18.71 -22.70 -16.62
C ASN A 17 17.86 -23.97 -16.62
N ILE A 18 18.04 -24.81 -15.60
CA ILE A 18 17.17 -25.97 -15.32
C ILE A 18 16.80 -26.01 -13.84
N GLU A 19 15.54 -26.31 -13.56
CA GLU A 19 14.99 -26.46 -12.21
C GLU A 19 14.09 -27.70 -12.16
N VAL A 20 14.42 -28.64 -11.27
CA VAL A 20 13.77 -29.93 -11.11
C VAL A 20 12.96 -29.93 -9.81
N THR A 21 11.65 -30.18 -9.95
CA THR A 21 10.66 -30.22 -8.86
C THR A 21 9.84 -31.50 -8.98
N GLY A 22 10.06 -32.43 -8.05
CA GLY A 22 9.44 -33.75 -8.04
C GLY A 22 9.74 -34.54 -9.32
N ASN A 23 8.71 -35.05 -9.97
CA ASN A 23 8.80 -35.79 -11.24
C ASN A 23 8.82 -34.91 -12.50
N SER A 24 9.03 -33.60 -12.37
CA SER A 24 9.06 -32.65 -13.48
C SER A 24 10.28 -31.72 -13.43
N PHE A 25 10.70 -31.25 -14.60
CA PHE A 25 11.67 -30.16 -14.69
C PHE A 25 11.19 -29.05 -15.62
N ILE A 26 11.70 -27.85 -15.36
CA ILE A 26 11.52 -26.65 -16.16
C ILE A 26 12.91 -26.24 -16.67
N VAL A 27 13.03 -26.01 -17.97
CA VAL A 27 14.23 -25.51 -18.65
C VAL A 27 13.92 -24.14 -19.25
N THR A 28 14.68 -23.11 -18.89
CA THR A 28 14.54 -21.76 -19.45
C THR A 28 15.83 -21.34 -20.14
N TYR A 29 15.74 -20.87 -21.39
CA TYR A 29 16.91 -20.47 -22.18
C TYR A 29 16.65 -19.25 -23.05
N GLY A 30 17.69 -18.46 -23.30
CA GLY A 30 17.53 -17.23 -24.09
C GLY A 30 18.84 -16.51 -24.37
N LYS A 31 18.74 -15.32 -24.97
CA LYS A 31 19.84 -14.37 -25.03
C LYS A 31 19.90 -13.64 -23.68
N ILE A 32 21.09 -13.38 -23.14
CA ILE A 32 21.19 -12.61 -21.88
C ILE A 32 20.60 -11.21 -22.11
N GLY A 33 19.75 -10.77 -21.18
CA GLY A 33 18.96 -9.54 -21.30
C GLY A 33 17.55 -9.73 -21.92
N THR A 34 17.11 -10.95 -22.20
CA THR A 34 15.72 -11.25 -22.58
C THR A 34 15.07 -12.24 -21.61
N VAL A 35 13.73 -12.30 -21.60
CA VAL A 35 12.96 -13.26 -20.78
C VAL A 35 13.26 -14.72 -21.15
N GLY A 36 13.65 -14.97 -22.40
CA GLY A 36 13.93 -16.31 -22.94
C GLY A 36 12.67 -17.09 -23.30
N GLN A 37 12.84 -18.41 -23.45
CA GLN A 37 11.80 -19.40 -23.69
C GLN A 37 11.86 -20.46 -22.60
N THR A 38 10.71 -20.97 -22.17
CA THR A 38 10.59 -22.00 -21.15
C THR A 38 9.98 -23.28 -21.73
N GLN A 39 10.54 -24.43 -21.35
CA GLN A 39 10.01 -25.76 -21.67
C GLN A 39 9.89 -26.58 -20.38
N THR A 40 8.70 -27.14 -20.14
CA THR A 40 8.44 -28.01 -18.99
C THR A 40 8.30 -29.45 -19.46
N LYS A 41 8.85 -30.41 -18.71
CA LYS A 41 8.72 -31.84 -19.01
C LYS A 41 8.52 -32.66 -17.74
N THR A 42 7.52 -33.54 -17.77
CA THR A 42 7.13 -34.41 -16.65
C THR A 42 7.40 -35.87 -17.01
N TYR A 43 7.74 -36.67 -16.00
CA TYR A 43 8.12 -38.09 -16.11
C TYR A 43 7.32 -38.94 -15.10
N ASP A 44 7.33 -40.26 -15.28
CA ASP A 44 6.56 -41.18 -14.42
C ASP A 44 7.04 -41.18 -12.96
N ASN A 45 8.31 -40.84 -12.71
CA ASN A 45 8.90 -40.78 -11.37
C ASN A 45 10.07 -39.78 -11.29
N GLU A 46 10.49 -39.46 -10.08
CA GLU A 46 11.52 -38.47 -9.78
C GLU A 46 12.91 -38.89 -10.26
N ASP A 47 13.27 -40.18 -10.10
CA ASP A 47 14.56 -40.73 -10.54
C ASP A 47 14.79 -40.59 -12.06
N LYS A 48 13.75 -40.85 -12.88
CA LYS A 48 13.82 -40.65 -14.34
C LYS A 48 13.98 -39.17 -14.67
N CYS A 49 13.30 -38.28 -13.94
CA CYS A 49 13.35 -36.84 -14.15
C CYS A 49 14.75 -36.28 -13.83
N LEU A 50 15.33 -36.68 -12.69
CA LEU A 50 16.70 -36.31 -12.29
C LEU A 50 17.75 -36.79 -13.31
N LYS A 51 17.71 -38.06 -13.72
CA LYS A 51 18.68 -38.61 -14.70
C LYS A 51 18.65 -37.89 -16.05
N GLU A 52 17.48 -37.52 -16.56
CA GLU A 52 17.39 -36.74 -17.81
C GLU A 52 17.81 -35.27 -17.61
N ALA A 53 17.56 -34.67 -16.43
CA ALA A 53 18.05 -33.33 -16.10
C ALA A 53 19.59 -33.26 -16.03
N GLU A 54 20.24 -34.24 -15.37
CA GLU A 54 21.69 -34.37 -15.28
C GLU A 54 22.35 -34.62 -16.65
N LYS A 55 21.69 -35.39 -17.52
CA LYS A 55 22.11 -35.61 -18.90
C LYS A 55 22.06 -34.31 -19.72
N LEU A 56 20.96 -33.54 -19.63
CA LEU A 56 20.85 -32.23 -20.29
C LEU A 56 21.91 -31.25 -19.79
N LEU A 57 22.17 -31.20 -18.48
CA LEU A 57 23.25 -30.42 -17.89
C LEU A 57 24.62 -30.83 -18.49
N SER A 58 24.92 -32.13 -18.49
CA SER A 58 26.17 -32.68 -19.04
C SER A 58 26.36 -32.35 -20.52
N GLU A 59 25.30 -32.38 -21.32
CA GLU A 59 25.34 -31.96 -22.72
C GLU A 59 25.63 -30.47 -22.89
N LYS A 60 25.12 -29.61 -22.01
CA LYS A 60 25.35 -28.16 -22.08
C LYS A 60 26.79 -27.81 -21.69
N LEU A 61 27.31 -28.41 -20.63
CA LEU A 61 28.71 -28.27 -20.22
C LEU A 61 29.67 -28.70 -21.34
N LYS A 62 29.40 -29.84 -22.01
CA LYS A 62 30.15 -30.29 -23.20
C LYS A 62 30.06 -29.33 -24.40
N LYS A 63 29.00 -28.54 -24.49
CA LYS A 63 28.79 -27.49 -25.52
C LYS A 63 29.41 -26.14 -25.11
N GLY A 64 30.29 -26.11 -24.11
CA GLY A 64 31.02 -24.92 -23.67
C GLY A 64 30.22 -23.97 -22.78
N TYR A 65 29.02 -24.36 -22.31
CA TYR A 65 28.31 -23.59 -21.30
C TYR A 65 29.06 -23.71 -19.97
N GLN A 66 29.21 -22.60 -19.24
CA GLN A 66 29.90 -22.54 -17.97
C GLN A 66 28.91 -22.30 -16.83
N GLY A 67 29.18 -22.87 -15.66
CA GLY A 67 28.38 -22.66 -14.47
C GLY A 67 28.52 -21.22 -13.97
N SER A 68 27.39 -20.55 -13.74
CA SER A 68 27.41 -19.29 -13.00
C SER A 68 27.62 -19.61 -11.52
N GLY A 69 28.80 -19.27 -10.98
CA GLY A 69 29.11 -19.49 -9.56
C GLY A 69 28.17 -18.70 -8.65
N GLU A 70 27.69 -19.34 -7.59
CA GLU A 70 26.65 -18.81 -6.70
C GLU A 70 27.27 -18.28 -5.40
N SER A 71 27.32 -16.94 -5.23
CA SER A 71 27.47 -16.27 -3.91
C SER A 71 27.27 -14.75 -3.99
N GLU A 72 26.19 -14.29 -3.37
CA GLU A 72 25.89 -13.01 -2.68
C GLU A 72 26.52 -11.65 -3.06
N SER A 73 25.66 -10.61 -2.94
CA SER A 73 25.96 -9.17 -2.71
C SER A 73 26.57 -8.41 -3.93
N VAL A 74 26.22 -7.16 -4.28
CA VAL A 74 25.87 -5.93 -3.57
C VAL A 74 25.07 -5.01 -4.52
N ASN A 75 24.27 -4.07 -3.98
CA ASN A 75 23.69 -2.93 -4.71
C ASN A 75 24.70 -2.21 -5.64
N SER A 76 24.26 -1.81 -6.84
CA SER A 76 25.01 -0.85 -7.66
C SER A 76 24.11 0.29 -8.17
N SER A 77 23.94 1.29 -7.31
CA SER A 77 23.72 2.66 -7.75
C SER A 77 24.96 3.11 -8.53
N VAL A 78 24.90 3.08 -9.86
CA VAL A 78 26.00 3.55 -10.71
C VAL A 78 25.95 5.08 -10.81
N SER A 79 26.85 5.75 -10.11
CA SER A 79 27.28 7.09 -10.50
C SER A 79 28.35 6.98 -11.57
N SER A 80 28.06 7.50 -12.76
CA SER A 80 28.97 7.52 -13.91
C SER A 80 30.07 8.56 -13.71
N LYS A 81 31.34 8.17 -13.93
CA LYS A 81 32.46 9.11 -14.05
C LYS A 81 33.20 8.93 -15.37
N THR A 82 32.95 9.85 -16.30
CA THR A 82 33.74 10.01 -17.53
C THR A 82 34.96 10.92 -17.25
N LYS A 83 36.04 10.72 -17.99
CA LYS A 83 37.36 11.34 -17.74
C LYS A 83 37.43 12.84 -18.09
N GLU A 84 38.45 13.46 -17.50
CA GLU A 84 38.86 14.87 -17.61
C GLU A 84 39.50 15.23 -18.96
N THR A 85 39.56 16.55 -19.23
CA THR A 85 40.67 17.17 -19.96
C THR A 85 41.08 18.49 -19.29
N GLU A 86 42.36 18.85 -19.38
CA GLU A 86 43.06 19.83 -18.53
C GLU A 86 42.87 21.31 -18.93
N SER A 87 42.96 22.25 -17.96
CA SER A 87 44.12 23.17 -17.87
C SER A 87 44.03 24.38 -16.89
N LYS A 88 45.04 24.46 -16.01
CA LYS A 88 45.85 25.64 -15.57
C LYS A 88 45.25 26.86 -14.80
N LYS A 89 45.78 27.03 -13.56
CA LYS A 89 46.37 28.25 -12.93
C LYS A 89 45.57 29.58 -12.95
N SER A 90 45.27 30.23 -11.81
CA SER A 90 46.26 30.81 -10.89
C SER A 90 45.64 31.59 -9.71
N LYS A 91 46.40 31.66 -8.60
CA LYS A 91 46.62 32.75 -7.61
C LYS A 91 45.46 33.65 -7.10
N THR A 92 45.28 33.57 -5.78
CA THR A 92 45.43 34.66 -4.77
C THR A 92 45.03 36.09 -5.16
N GLU A 93 44.04 36.67 -4.46
CA GLU A 93 44.26 37.87 -3.61
C GLU A 93 43.10 38.20 -2.65
N THR A 94 43.42 38.99 -1.63
CA THR A 94 42.58 39.36 -0.47
C THR A 94 41.90 40.71 -0.69
N SER A 95 40.73 40.95 -0.09
CA SER A 95 40.37 42.32 0.35
C SER A 95 39.23 42.30 1.38
N GLU A 96 39.56 42.57 2.65
CA GLU A 96 38.63 43.24 3.56
C GLU A 96 38.57 44.73 3.19
N THR A 97 37.44 45.41 3.45
CA THR A 97 37.51 46.76 4.05
C THR A 97 36.30 47.03 4.96
N LYS A 98 36.58 47.30 6.25
CA LYS A 98 35.64 47.93 7.21
C LYS A 98 35.67 49.45 7.06
N ASN A 99 34.67 50.17 7.56
CA ASN A 99 34.83 51.40 8.37
C ASN A 99 33.46 51.93 8.87
N SER A 100 33.33 52.65 9.99
CA SER A 100 34.28 52.94 11.10
C SER A 100 33.64 53.68 12.28
N LYS A 101 34.05 53.33 13.53
CA LYS A 101 34.30 54.19 14.74
C LYS A 101 33.15 55.09 15.28
N THR A 102 33.05 55.53 16.54
CA THR A 102 33.97 55.79 17.69
C THR A 102 33.14 55.69 19.01
N GLY A 103 33.62 55.48 20.25
CA GLY A 103 34.94 55.20 20.86
C GLY A 103 34.94 55.47 22.39
N SER A 104 36.13 55.65 23.00
CA SER A 104 36.43 56.16 24.36
C SER A 104 36.14 55.29 25.63
N LYS A 105 37.24 54.97 26.35
CA LYS A 105 37.38 54.66 27.81
C LYS A 105 37.75 56.00 28.55
N PRO A 106 38.02 56.13 29.89
CA PRO A 106 38.67 55.17 30.80
C PRO A 106 38.08 54.96 32.22
N GLU A 107 38.53 53.84 32.81
CA GLU A 107 38.86 53.49 34.21
C GLU A 107 38.31 54.24 35.45
N ILE A 108 37.89 53.43 36.44
CA ILE A 108 38.52 53.38 37.79
C ILE A 108 38.66 51.88 38.19
N GLU A 109 39.84 51.48 38.69
CA GLU A 109 40.09 50.21 39.40
C GLU A 109 40.49 50.52 40.87
N THR A 110 40.20 49.60 41.80
CA THR A 110 41.12 49.07 42.84
C THR A 110 40.34 48.21 43.85
N ASP A 111 40.76 46.94 43.98
CA ASP A 111 41.13 46.19 45.20
C ASP A 111 40.17 46.16 46.43
N ASP A 112 40.13 45.12 47.27
CA ASP A 112 41.09 44.04 47.53
C ASP A 112 40.36 42.72 47.94
N ALA A 113 41.09 41.62 48.08
CA ALA A 113 40.56 40.29 48.40
C ALA A 113 40.41 39.99 49.91
N THR A 114 39.46 39.12 50.29
CA THR A 114 39.69 37.99 51.24
C THR A 114 38.43 37.13 51.49
N GLY A 115 38.66 35.81 51.60
CA GLY A 115 38.16 34.99 52.72
C GLY A 115 36.65 34.78 53.00
N GLU A 116 36.22 33.53 52.80
CA GLU A 116 35.43 32.73 53.77
C GLU A 116 33.90 32.90 53.96
N THR A 117 33.23 31.78 53.65
CA THR A 117 32.17 31.11 54.45
C THR A 117 30.69 31.37 54.14
N LEU A 118 30.00 30.26 53.90
CA LEU A 118 28.55 30.10 53.76
C LEU A 118 27.82 30.44 55.07
N GLN A 119 26.74 31.22 55.02
CA GLN A 119 25.63 31.10 55.97
C GLN A 119 24.27 31.09 55.28
N THR A 120 23.52 30.01 55.56
CA THR A 120 22.13 29.83 55.16
C THR A 120 21.19 30.41 56.22
N HIS A 121 20.19 31.18 55.81
CA HIS A 121 19.08 31.54 56.70
C HIS A 121 17.74 31.13 56.09
N SER A 122 17.36 29.89 56.38
CA SER A 122 15.97 29.44 56.22
C SER A 122 15.07 30.15 57.23
N LYS A 123 13.89 30.61 56.78
CA LYS A 123 12.76 30.95 57.64
C LYS A 123 11.57 30.07 57.27
N ASN A 124 11.41 28.96 57.98
CA ASN A 124 10.24 28.09 57.87
C ASN A 124 8.98 28.82 58.36
N GLY A 125 8.04 29.08 57.44
CA GLY A 125 6.64 29.31 57.77
C GLY A 125 5.86 28.00 57.64
N ASN A 126 5.21 27.55 58.72
CA ASN A 126 4.39 26.33 58.72
C ASN A 126 3.11 26.54 57.88
N TYR A 127 3.18 26.29 56.58
CA TYR A 127 2.00 26.02 55.77
C TYR A 127 1.64 24.55 55.90
N LYS A 128 0.56 24.28 56.64
CA LYS A 128 -0.04 22.96 56.73
C LYS A 128 -0.66 22.63 55.38
N ILE A 129 0.06 21.86 54.56
CA ILE A 129 -0.46 21.36 53.28
C ILE A 129 -1.58 20.38 53.62
N GLU A 130 -2.83 20.82 53.48
CA GLU A 130 -3.94 19.90 53.40
C GLU A 130 -3.81 19.13 52.09
N GLU A 131 -3.53 17.82 52.19
CA GLU A 131 -3.68 16.90 51.07
C GLU A 131 -5.15 16.88 50.64
N ARG A 132 -5.51 17.78 49.72
CA ARG A 132 -6.74 17.65 48.95
C ARG A 132 -6.65 16.32 48.24
N LYS A 133 -7.40 15.33 48.73
CA LYS A 133 -7.64 14.07 48.02
C LYS A 133 -7.93 14.42 46.56
N LEU A 134 -7.14 13.85 45.67
CA LEU A 134 -7.39 13.96 44.24
C LEU A 134 -8.85 13.62 44.00
N LYS A 135 -9.56 14.48 43.24
CA LYS A 135 -10.90 14.15 42.76
C LYS A 135 -10.83 12.79 42.07
N GLU A 136 -11.89 12.01 42.19
CA GLU A 136 -12.03 10.77 41.43
C GLU A 136 -11.62 11.01 39.97
N PRO A 137 -10.84 10.11 39.35
CA PRO A 137 -10.30 10.34 38.03
C PRO A 137 -11.44 10.61 37.06
N VAL A 138 -11.46 11.83 36.47
CA VAL A 138 -12.46 12.22 35.49
C VAL A 138 -12.44 11.17 34.38
N PRO A 139 -13.59 10.53 34.06
CA PRO A 139 -13.61 9.46 33.08
C PRO A 139 -13.15 10.01 31.72
N LYS A 140 -12.04 9.46 31.21
CA LYS A 140 -11.50 9.85 29.91
C LYS A 140 -12.52 9.55 28.82
N THR A 141 -12.98 10.59 28.14
CA THR A 141 -13.99 10.45 27.09
C THR A 141 -13.76 11.43 25.94
N LEU A 142 -14.18 11.01 24.74
CA LEU A 142 -14.24 11.82 23.54
C LEU A 142 -15.65 12.42 23.31
N GLY A 143 -16.60 12.13 24.21
CA GLY A 143 -18.00 12.53 24.09
C GLY A 143 -18.79 11.77 23.03
N LEU A 144 -18.23 10.67 22.49
CA LEU A 144 -18.81 9.85 21.43
C LEU A 144 -19.35 8.51 21.97
N SER A 145 -20.27 7.87 21.23
CA SER A 145 -20.78 6.54 21.57
C SER A 145 -19.72 5.44 21.37
N LYS A 146 -19.99 4.20 21.78
CA LYS A 146 -19.08 3.08 21.51
C LYS A 146 -19.06 2.73 20.03
N GLU A 147 -20.19 2.92 19.38
CA GLU A 147 -20.44 2.71 17.97
C GLU A 147 -19.65 3.71 17.12
N ASP A 148 -19.60 4.99 17.53
CA ASP A 148 -18.79 6.06 16.90
C ASP A 148 -17.27 5.87 17.06
N LEU A 149 -16.85 4.95 17.94
CA LEU A 149 -15.47 4.57 18.23
C LEU A 149 -15.13 3.16 17.71
N SER A 150 -16.06 2.50 17.01
CA SER A 150 -15.79 1.22 16.33
C SER A 150 -15.04 1.47 15.02
N PHE A 151 -13.96 0.72 14.79
CA PHE A 151 -13.14 0.84 13.59
C PHE A 151 -13.26 -0.41 12.73
N ARG A 152 -12.86 -0.29 11.46
CA ARG A 152 -12.81 -1.36 10.45
C ARG A 152 -11.78 -2.47 10.74
N SER A 153 -11.38 -2.68 12.00
CA SER A 153 -10.61 -3.84 12.46
C SER A 153 -11.48 -5.00 12.92
N ASP A 154 -12.80 -4.81 12.99
CA ASP A 154 -13.74 -5.92 13.12
C ASP A 154 -13.58 -6.88 11.94
N ILE A 155 -13.35 -8.16 12.26
CA ILE A 155 -13.29 -9.24 11.27
C ILE A 155 -14.59 -9.21 10.46
N VAL A 156 -14.49 -8.93 9.16
CA VAL A 156 -15.65 -8.88 8.24
C VAL A 156 -16.50 -10.12 8.47
N SER A 157 -17.76 -9.92 8.91
CA SER A 157 -18.65 -11.02 9.24
C SER A 157 -18.88 -11.92 8.03
N VAL A 158 -18.90 -13.24 8.25
CA VAL A 158 -19.18 -14.21 7.20
C VAL A 158 -20.68 -14.22 6.93
N LEU A 159 -21.07 -13.80 5.73
CA LEU A 159 -22.40 -13.97 5.18
C LEU A 159 -22.63 -15.47 4.92
N PRO A 160 -23.83 -16.01 5.23
CA PRO A 160 -24.20 -17.36 4.81
C PRO A 160 -24.05 -17.52 3.30
N LYS A 161 -23.55 -18.67 2.85
CA LYS A 161 -23.43 -18.97 1.41
C LYS A 161 -24.84 -19.14 0.82
N GLU A 162 -25.24 -18.21 -0.05
CA GLU A 162 -26.52 -18.26 -0.76
C GLU A 162 -26.40 -19.07 -2.06
N GLU A 163 -27.49 -19.72 -2.47
CA GLU A 163 -27.55 -20.32 -3.81
C GLU A 163 -27.60 -19.22 -4.89
N PRO A 164 -26.81 -19.33 -5.98
CA PRO A 164 -26.86 -18.36 -7.07
C PRO A 164 -28.26 -18.21 -7.68
N LYS A 165 -28.67 -16.95 -7.90
CA LYS A 165 -29.94 -16.65 -8.59
C LYS A 165 -29.91 -17.19 -10.03
N PRO A 166 -31.07 -17.55 -10.62
CA PRO A 166 -31.12 -18.05 -12.00
C PRO A 166 -30.50 -17.06 -13.00
N PHE A 167 -29.42 -17.49 -13.66
CA PHE A 167 -28.73 -16.67 -14.65
C PHE A 167 -29.52 -16.58 -15.96
N LYS A 168 -29.85 -15.35 -16.36
CA LYS A 168 -30.57 -15.06 -17.60
C LYS A 168 -29.72 -14.17 -18.52
N LEU A 169 -29.05 -14.81 -19.47
CA LEU A 169 -28.10 -14.15 -20.37
C LEU A 169 -28.68 -12.90 -21.07
N LYS A 170 -29.88 -13.00 -21.68
CA LYS A 170 -30.48 -11.87 -22.43
C LYS A 170 -30.74 -10.65 -21.54
N GLU A 171 -31.42 -10.85 -20.42
CA GLU A 171 -31.74 -9.77 -19.46
C GLU A 171 -30.45 -9.08 -18.94
N ARG A 172 -29.40 -9.87 -18.67
CA ARG A 172 -28.08 -9.33 -18.26
C ARG A 172 -27.39 -8.55 -19.38
N THR A 173 -27.37 -9.07 -20.61
CA THR A 173 -26.78 -8.38 -21.77
C THR A 173 -27.52 -7.08 -22.10
N GLU A 174 -28.85 -7.11 -22.11
CA GLU A 174 -29.69 -5.94 -22.40
C GLU A 174 -29.51 -4.82 -21.35
N GLY A 175 -29.28 -5.18 -20.08
CA GLY A 175 -28.99 -4.26 -18.98
C GLY A 175 -27.79 -3.32 -19.23
N PHE A 176 -26.79 -3.75 -20.00
CA PHE A 176 -25.62 -2.92 -20.34
C PHE A 176 -25.94 -1.65 -21.14
N SER A 177 -27.15 -1.53 -21.68
CA SER A 177 -27.67 -0.28 -22.26
C SER A 177 -27.69 0.89 -21.26
N THR A 178 -27.56 0.61 -19.96
CA THR A 178 -27.48 1.59 -18.87
C THR A 178 -26.05 2.01 -18.48
N LEU A 179 -25.02 1.37 -19.05
CA LEU A 179 -23.61 1.68 -18.75
C LEU A 179 -23.28 3.13 -19.10
N LYS A 180 -22.46 3.75 -18.25
CA LYS A 180 -21.99 5.13 -18.41
C LYS A 180 -20.47 5.19 -18.31
N ARG A 181 -19.89 6.29 -18.76
CA ARG A 181 -18.47 6.58 -18.53
C ARG A 181 -18.22 6.73 -17.02
N GLY A 182 -17.11 6.18 -16.54
CA GLY A 182 -16.62 6.38 -15.17
C GLY A 182 -16.06 7.80 -14.96
N ILE A 183 -15.47 8.06 -13.79
CA ILE A 183 -14.96 9.39 -13.44
C ILE A 183 -13.82 9.79 -14.39
N ASN A 184 -12.87 8.89 -14.59
CA ASN A 184 -11.70 9.12 -15.44
C ASN A 184 -12.05 8.94 -16.93
N TRP A 185 -11.30 9.61 -17.81
CA TRP A 185 -11.43 9.40 -19.25
C TRP A 185 -11.13 7.93 -19.60
N TRP A 186 -11.87 7.36 -20.55
CA TRP A 186 -11.71 5.97 -21.00
C TRP A 186 -12.04 4.90 -19.94
N THR A 187 -12.86 5.21 -18.92
CA THR A 187 -13.35 4.23 -17.91
C THR A 187 -14.86 4.03 -17.98
N VAL A 188 -15.39 2.99 -17.32
CA VAL A 188 -16.81 2.60 -17.34
C VAL A 188 -17.34 2.46 -15.92
N ASP A 189 -18.49 3.05 -15.61
CA ASP A 189 -19.18 2.89 -14.34
C ASP A 189 -19.98 1.58 -14.30
N TRP A 190 -19.56 0.65 -13.44
CA TRP A 190 -20.20 -0.65 -13.23
C TRP A 190 -21.16 -0.69 -12.02
N THR A 191 -21.24 0.38 -11.22
CA THR A 191 -21.95 0.38 -9.93
C THR A 191 -23.42 -0.04 -10.04
N ASN A 192 -24.10 0.40 -11.09
CA ASN A 192 -25.52 0.15 -11.33
C ASN A 192 -25.83 -1.20 -12.00
N GLN A 193 -24.82 -2.03 -12.30
CA GLN A 193 -25.00 -3.28 -13.06
C GLN A 193 -25.41 -4.49 -12.22
N ASN A 194 -25.52 -4.35 -10.89
CA ASN A 194 -25.95 -5.40 -9.97
C ASN A 194 -25.18 -6.73 -10.17
N ILE A 195 -23.85 -6.61 -10.22
CA ILE A 195 -22.92 -7.76 -10.28
C ILE A 195 -23.11 -8.56 -8.98
N PRO A 196 -23.55 -9.83 -9.06
CA PRO A 196 -23.90 -10.59 -7.86
C PRO A 196 -22.64 -11.09 -7.14
N LEU A 197 -22.72 -11.19 -5.82
CA LEU A 197 -21.64 -11.71 -4.98
C LEU A 197 -21.56 -13.24 -5.03
N PHE A 198 -22.71 -13.92 -5.15
CA PHE A 198 -22.85 -15.36 -5.39
C PHE A 198 -23.33 -15.60 -6.83
N MET A 199 -22.59 -16.37 -7.62
CA MET A 199 -22.90 -16.59 -9.04
C MET A 199 -22.66 -18.03 -9.49
N SER A 200 -23.43 -18.49 -10.47
CA SER A 200 -23.15 -19.78 -11.12
C SER A 200 -21.89 -19.67 -11.99
N LYS A 201 -21.25 -20.79 -12.34
CA LYS A 201 -20.10 -20.74 -13.27
C LYS A 201 -20.44 -20.10 -14.62
N GLN A 202 -21.68 -20.25 -15.08
CA GLN A 202 -22.17 -19.64 -16.32
C GLN A 202 -22.25 -18.11 -16.19
N GLU A 203 -22.84 -17.60 -15.11
CA GLU A 203 -22.87 -16.16 -14.83
C GLU A 203 -21.46 -15.59 -14.59
N ALA A 204 -20.58 -16.36 -13.95
CA ALA A 204 -19.18 -16.01 -13.79
C ALA A 204 -18.44 -15.91 -15.13
N HIS A 205 -18.66 -16.85 -16.07
CA HIS A 205 -18.11 -16.78 -17.42
C HIS A 205 -18.61 -15.52 -18.16
N PHE A 206 -19.90 -15.20 -18.06
CA PHE A 206 -20.47 -13.96 -18.61
C PHE A 206 -19.79 -12.71 -18.05
N TRP A 207 -19.75 -12.55 -16.72
CA TRP A 207 -19.15 -11.36 -16.09
C TRP A 207 -17.66 -11.26 -16.36
N PHE A 208 -16.92 -12.36 -16.35
CA PHE A 208 -15.51 -12.35 -16.71
C PHE A 208 -15.27 -11.77 -18.11
N LEU A 209 -16.04 -12.23 -19.10
CA LEU A 209 -15.95 -11.73 -20.47
C LEU A 209 -16.41 -10.26 -20.58
N ALA A 210 -17.51 -9.89 -19.91
CA ALA A 210 -18.01 -8.52 -19.92
C ALA A 210 -16.96 -7.53 -19.39
N LEU A 211 -16.36 -7.83 -18.23
CA LEU A 211 -15.38 -6.99 -17.56
C LEU A 211 -14.00 -6.97 -18.24
N THR A 212 -13.61 -8.01 -18.99
CA THR A 212 -12.31 -8.08 -19.69
C THR A 212 -12.34 -7.62 -21.15
N CYS A 213 -13.51 -7.65 -21.80
CA CYS A 213 -13.68 -7.26 -23.20
C CYS A 213 -14.33 -5.89 -23.42
N MET A 214 -14.82 -5.21 -22.36
CA MET A 214 -15.38 -3.86 -22.51
C MET A 214 -14.33 -2.86 -23.01
N GLU A 215 -14.70 -2.04 -23.99
CA GLU A 215 -13.90 -0.93 -24.49
C GLU A 215 -14.23 0.38 -23.74
N GLY A 216 -13.29 1.33 -23.76
CA GLY A 216 -13.49 2.61 -23.09
C GLY A 216 -14.69 3.39 -23.62
N LEU A 217 -15.36 4.10 -22.72
CA LEU A 217 -16.39 5.07 -23.07
C LEU A 217 -15.79 6.48 -23.07
N ASP A 218 -16.14 7.24 -24.11
CA ASP A 218 -15.72 8.62 -24.30
C ASP A 218 -16.64 9.60 -23.56
N GLY A 219 -16.22 10.86 -23.52
CA GLY A 219 -16.95 11.95 -22.86
C GLY A 219 -18.38 12.13 -23.38
N ASP A 220 -19.20 12.83 -22.59
CA ASP A 220 -20.66 12.75 -22.67
C ASP A 220 -21.26 13.27 -24.00
N TYR A 221 -20.49 14.04 -24.78
CA TYR A 221 -20.82 14.48 -26.14
C TYR A 221 -20.76 13.35 -27.20
N GLU A 222 -20.18 12.19 -26.88
CA GLU A 222 -19.97 11.03 -27.76
C GLU A 222 -21.02 9.91 -27.54
N GLU A 223 -22.23 10.26 -27.08
CA GLU A 223 -23.31 9.31 -26.76
C GLU A 223 -23.55 8.25 -27.86
N LYS A 224 -23.55 8.65 -29.13
CA LYS A 224 -23.73 7.73 -30.28
C LYS A 224 -22.57 6.74 -30.44
N LYS A 225 -21.35 7.14 -30.09
CA LYS A 225 -20.15 6.28 -30.13
C LYS A 225 -20.17 5.32 -28.95
N ASN A 226 -20.45 5.83 -27.74
CA ASN A 226 -20.61 5.04 -26.53
C ASN A 226 -21.69 3.96 -26.69
N LYS A 227 -22.85 4.30 -27.27
CA LYS A 227 -23.91 3.34 -27.58
C LYS A 227 -23.42 2.22 -28.51
N ARG A 228 -22.70 2.55 -29.59
CA ARG A 228 -22.11 1.54 -30.50
C ARG A 228 -21.08 0.65 -29.80
N THR A 229 -20.30 1.20 -28.87
CA THR A 229 -19.35 0.44 -28.04
C THR A 229 -20.07 -0.58 -27.16
N ILE A 230 -21.18 -0.17 -26.52
CA ILE A 230 -22.04 -1.05 -25.71
C ILE A 230 -22.70 -2.13 -26.59
N GLU A 231 -23.30 -1.74 -27.73
CA GLU A 231 -23.92 -2.66 -28.71
C GLU A 231 -22.91 -3.71 -29.22
N LYS A 232 -21.64 -3.32 -29.40
CA LYS A 232 -20.54 -4.22 -29.76
C LYS A 232 -20.26 -5.24 -28.65
N LEU A 233 -20.18 -4.82 -27.38
CA LEU A 233 -20.03 -5.74 -26.25
C LEU A 233 -21.21 -6.70 -26.15
N GLN A 234 -22.45 -6.19 -26.28
CA GLN A 234 -23.67 -6.99 -26.25
C GLN A 234 -23.69 -8.05 -27.37
N SER A 235 -23.34 -7.65 -28.59
CA SER A 235 -23.25 -8.54 -29.75
C SER A 235 -22.16 -9.60 -29.56
N PHE A 236 -21.00 -9.21 -29.02
CA PHE A 236 -19.94 -10.15 -28.66
C PHE A 236 -20.44 -11.18 -27.66
N LEU A 237 -20.99 -10.78 -26.51
CA LEU A 237 -21.41 -11.70 -25.46
C LEU A 237 -22.54 -12.64 -25.93
N ASN A 238 -23.49 -12.14 -26.71
CA ASN A 238 -24.55 -12.97 -27.32
C ASN A 238 -24.02 -13.98 -28.35
N SER A 239 -22.79 -13.81 -28.86
CA SER A 239 -22.12 -14.74 -29.77
C SER A 239 -21.26 -15.80 -29.06
N GLN A 240 -21.01 -15.66 -27.75
CA GLN A 240 -20.14 -16.57 -27.01
C GLN A 240 -20.92 -17.75 -26.40
N THR A 241 -20.29 -18.93 -26.37
CA THR A 241 -20.77 -20.06 -25.57
C THR A 241 -20.48 -19.80 -24.10
N ILE A 242 -21.51 -19.45 -23.33
CA ILE A 242 -21.42 -19.11 -21.90
C ILE A 242 -21.93 -20.31 -21.08
N ASP A 243 -21.07 -21.31 -20.94
CA ASP A 243 -21.34 -22.61 -20.29
C ASP A 243 -20.65 -22.77 -18.92
N GLY A 244 -19.82 -21.80 -18.53
CA GLY A 244 -18.95 -21.87 -17.35
C GLY A 244 -17.55 -22.47 -17.57
N ASN A 245 -17.23 -22.96 -18.77
CA ASN A 245 -15.96 -23.63 -19.07
C ASN A 245 -14.95 -22.67 -19.71
N LEU A 246 -14.46 -21.70 -18.94
CA LEU A 246 -13.36 -20.83 -19.37
C LEU A 246 -12.01 -21.42 -18.93
N THR A 247 -11.06 -21.58 -19.86
CA THR A 247 -9.70 -22.07 -19.50
C THR A 247 -8.89 -20.97 -18.82
N LEU A 248 -7.98 -21.35 -17.92
CA LEU A 248 -7.09 -20.39 -17.25
C LEU A 248 -6.20 -19.66 -18.27
N GLU A 249 -5.71 -20.35 -19.31
CA GLU A 249 -4.91 -19.77 -20.39
C GLU A 249 -5.67 -18.65 -21.12
N LYS A 250 -6.92 -18.88 -21.53
CA LYS A 250 -7.77 -17.86 -22.18
C LYS A 250 -8.09 -16.71 -21.22
N THR A 251 -8.27 -17.01 -19.93
CA THR A 251 -8.50 -16.03 -18.87
C THR A 251 -7.31 -15.09 -18.70
N ILE A 252 -6.11 -15.64 -18.61
CA ILE A 252 -4.85 -14.89 -18.48
C ILE A 252 -4.62 -14.04 -19.73
N HIS A 253 -4.75 -14.59 -20.94
CA HIS A 253 -4.65 -13.83 -22.20
C HIS A 253 -5.70 -12.69 -22.30
N LEU A 254 -6.87 -12.83 -21.68
CA LEU A 254 -7.88 -11.76 -21.64
C LEU A 254 -7.56 -10.67 -20.62
N LEU A 255 -6.82 -10.99 -19.55
CA LEU A 255 -6.33 -10.06 -18.51
C LEU A 255 -5.05 -9.36 -18.91
N GLU A 256 -4.19 -10.03 -19.70
CA GLU A 256 -3.03 -9.42 -20.32
C GLU A 256 -3.45 -8.22 -21.17
N ARG A 257 -2.68 -7.14 -21.03
CA ARG A 257 -2.87 -5.87 -21.73
C ARG A 257 -1.57 -5.53 -22.47
N LYS A 258 -1.70 -4.91 -23.65
CA LYS A 258 -0.55 -4.34 -24.34
C LYS A 258 0.11 -3.23 -23.50
N ALA A 259 1.41 -3.05 -23.67
CA ALA A 259 2.20 -2.06 -22.93
C ALA A 259 1.71 -0.61 -23.09
N GLU A 260 1.09 -0.29 -24.23
CA GLU A 260 0.40 0.99 -24.46
C GLU A 260 -1.12 0.75 -24.60
N ALA A 261 -1.89 1.27 -23.64
CA ALA A 261 -3.34 1.08 -23.56
C ALA A 261 -4.13 1.71 -24.74
N TRP A 262 -3.47 2.51 -25.58
CA TRP A 262 -4.08 3.12 -26.78
C TRP A 262 -4.19 2.13 -27.96
N ASP A 263 -3.34 1.10 -28.02
CA ASP A 263 -3.34 0.06 -29.06
C ASP A 263 -4.40 -1.02 -28.84
N GLU A 264 -5.02 -1.01 -27.67
CA GLU A 264 -5.97 -1.99 -27.19
C GLU A 264 -7.10 -1.25 -26.49
N LYS A 265 -8.14 -0.92 -27.25
CA LYS A 265 -9.30 -0.12 -26.81
C LYS A 265 -10.02 -0.62 -25.55
N ARG A 266 -9.68 -1.82 -25.06
CA ARG A 266 -10.24 -2.46 -23.86
C ARG A 266 -9.83 -1.67 -22.61
N ILE A 267 -10.76 -1.37 -21.72
CA ILE A 267 -10.42 -0.82 -20.40
C ILE A 267 -9.67 -1.87 -19.59
N THR A 268 -8.91 -1.46 -18.57
CA THR A 268 -8.46 -2.44 -17.57
C THR A 268 -9.66 -2.90 -16.73
N PRO A 269 -9.78 -4.19 -16.39
CA PRO A 269 -10.94 -4.67 -15.64
C PRO A 269 -11.06 -3.98 -14.26
N PRO A 270 -12.28 -3.76 -13.77
CA PRO A 270 -12.52 -3.21 -12.43
C PRO A 270 -12.26 -4.25 -11.32
N SER A 271 -12.22 -3.81 -10.05
CA SER A 271 -12.14 -4.69 -8.87
C SER A 271 -13.14 -5.86 -8.87
N TYR A 272 -14.33 -5.66 -9.46
CA TYR A 272 -15.36 -6.68 -9.60
C TYR A 272 -14.93 -7.95 -10.37
N ILE A 273 -13.82 -7.92 -11.12
CA ILE A 273 -13.29 -9.08 -11.86
C ILE A 273 -12.91 -10.25 -10.94
N VAL A 274 -12.62 -9.97 -9.66
CA VAL A 274 -12.23 -10.97 -8.67
C VAL A 274 -13.37 -11.96 -8.38
N PHE A 275 -14.64 -11.51 -8.43
CA PHE A 275 -15.80 -12.36 -8.17
C PHE A 275 -15.99 -13.47 -9.23
N PRO A 276 -16.08 -13.18 -10.54
CA PRO A 276 -16.18 -14.24 -11.54
C PRO A 276 -14.91 -15.09 -11.61
N PHE A 277 -13.72 -14.52 -11.37
CA PHE A 277 -12.50 -15.31 -11.29
C PHE A 277 -12.57 -16.37 -10.19
N TYR A 278 -13.04 -15.99 -8.99
CA TYR A 278 -13.24 -16.91 -7.87
C TYR A 278 -14.24 -18.02 -8.18
N HIS A 279 -15.40 -17.70 -8.77
CA HIS A 279 -16.42 -18.71 -9.09
C HIS A 279 -16.01 -19.66 -10.24
N LEU A 280 -15.18 -19.19 -11.18
CA LEU A 280 -14.63 -20.03 -12.25
C LEU A 280 -13.51 -20.96 -11.75
N PHE A 281 -12.56 -20.41 -10.99
CA PHE A 281 -11.24 -21.00 -10.75
C PHE A 281 -10.95 -21.41 -9.30
N GLY A 282 -11.78 -20.99 -8.35
CA GLY A 282 -11.62 -21.23 -6.92
C GLY A 282 -10.61 -20.30 -6.25
N LEU A 283 -10.58 -20.38 -4.92
CA LEU A 283 -9.84 -19.45 -4.07
C LEU A 283 -8.33 -19.44 -4.32
N GLU A 284 -7.69 -20.60 -4.47
CA GLU A 284 -6.22 -20.67 -4.65
C GLU A 284 -5.74 -19.91 -5.89
N LYS A 285 -6.45 -20.08 -7.01
CA LYS A 285 -6.12 -19.40 -8.26
C LYS A 285 -6.45 -17.91 -8.16
N THR A 286 -7.47 -17.54 -7.38
CA THR A 286 -7.82 -16.15 -7.10
C THR A 286 -6.73 -15.46 -6.28
N ILE A 287 -6.20 -16.11 -5.24
CA ILE A 287 -5.05 -15.59 -4.47
C ILE A 287 -3.84 -15.42 -5.39
N HIS A 288 -3.53 -16.42 -6.23
CA HIS A 288 -2.43 -16.30 -7.18
C HIS A 288 -2.63 -15.14 -8.17
N PHE A 289 -3.84 -14.97 -8.69
CA PHE A 289 -4.22 -13.85 -9.55
C PHE A 289 -4.00 -12.49 -8.84
N LEU A 290 -4.50 -12.33 -7.61
CA LEU A 290 -4.35 -11.10 -6.82
C LEU A 290 -2.88 -10.75 -6.52
N VAL A 291 -2.06 -11.76 -6.23
CA VAL A 291 -0.64 -11.59 -5.92
C VAL A 291 0.19 -11.28 -7.17
N THR A 292 -0.08 -11.94 -8.30
CA THR A 292 0.68 -11.77 -9.54
C THR A 292 0.25 -10.53 -10.32
N TYR A 293 -1.06 -10.24 -10.41
CA TYR A 293 -1.62 -9.15 -11.21
C TYR A 293 -2.03 -7.99 -10.30
N ASN A 294 -1.05 -7.21 -9.81
CA ASN A 294 -1.32 -6.03 -8.98
C ASN A 294 -1.81 -4.88 -9.87
N HIS A 295 -3.13 -4.67 -9.92
CA HIS A 295 -3.76 -3.54 -10.59
C HIS A 295 -4.40 -2.60 -9.54
N PRO A 296 -4.22 -1.26 -9.60
CA PRO A 296 -3.90 -0.48 -10.80
C PRO A 296 -2.53 0.21 -10.88
N ASP A 297 -1.72 0.24 -9.83
CA ASP A 297 -0.68 1.28 -9.69
C ASP A 297 0.41 1.28 -10.77
N GLY A 298 0.70 0.14 -11.40
CA GLY A 298 1.62 0.03 -12.54
C GLY A 298 1.07 0.41 -13.93
N MET A 299 -0.14 0.98 -14.05
CA MET A 299 -0.74 1.36 -15.34
C MET A 299 -1.10 2.85 -15.45
N LYS A 300 -0.87 3.42 -16.65
CA LYS A 300 -1.19 4.82 -17.01
C LYS A 300 -2.70 5.17 -16.91
N GLN A 301 -3.57 4.17 -16.75
CA GLN A 301 -5.02 4.31 -16.61
C GLN A 301 -5.47 3.79 -15.23
N LYS A 302 -5.23 4.55 -14.16
CA LYS A 302 -5.81 4.24 -12.84
C LYS A 302 -7.33 4.44 -12.89
N ASP A 303 -8.13 3.39 -12.67
CA ASP A 303 -9.59 3.54 -12.56
C ASP A 303 -10.01 3.77 -11.11
N LEU A 304 -10.09 5.06 -10.74
CA LEU A 304 -10.53 5.51 -9.42
C LEU A 304 -12.03 5.26 -9.16
N THR A 305 -12.81 4.87 -10.19
CA THR A 305 -14.26 4.64 -10.07
C THR A 305 -14.56 3.25 -9.51
N ASN A 306 -13.78 2.25 -9.92
CA ASN A 306 -14.08 0.84 -9.64
C ASN A 306 -13.02 0.10 -8.82
N GLY A 307 -11.93 0.76 -8.41
CA GLY A 307 -11.00 0.26 -7.40
C GLY A 307 -10.03 -0.84 -7.84
N SER A 308 -9.08 -1.15 -6.96
CA SER A 308 -8.04 -2.17 -7.14
C SER A 308 -8.57 -3.61 -7.09
N TYR A 309 -7.84 -4.58 -7.62
CA TYR A 309 -8.21 -6.00 -7.44
C TYR A 309 -8.18 -6.42 -5.96
N TYR A 310 -7.33 -5.81 -5.14
CA TYR A 310 -7.37 -5.99 -3.69
C TYR A 310 -8.72 -5.57 -3.09
N GLU A 311 -9.32 -4.45 -3.52
CA GLU A 311 -10.69 -4.09 -3.10
C GLU A 311 -11.78 -5.06 -3.61
N GLY A 312 -11.50 -5.82 -4.67
CA GLY A 312 -12.34 -6.94 -5.07
C GLY A 312 -12.27 -8.08 -4.06
N PHE A 313 -11.06 -8.37 -3.55
CA PHE A 313 -10.85 -9.34 -2.49
C PHE A 313 -11.47 -8.92 -1.14
N THR A 314 -11.37 -7.64 -0.74
CA THR A 314 -11.96 -7.19 0.53
C THR A 314 -13.48 -7.42 0.60
N ARG A 315 -14.15 -7.35 -0.56
CA ARG A 315 -15.56 -7.72 -0.71
C ARG A 315 -15.78 -9.25 -0.68
N LEU A 316 -14.88 -10.04 -1.28
CA LEU A 316 -14.93 -11.51 -1.19
C LEU A 316 -14.83 -12.03 0.25
N LEU A 317 -14.07 -11.37 1.14
CA LEU A 317 -13.93 -11.80 2.54
C LEU A 317 -15.27 -12.16 3.17
N SER A 318 -16.30 -11.32 2.94
CA SER A 318 -17.65 -11.53 3.46
C SER A 318 -18.27 -12.89 3.10
N ILE A 319 -17.84 -13.57 2.03
CA ILE A 319 -18.35 -14.90 1.65
C ILE A 319 -17.34 -16.05 1.84
N LEU A 320 -16.09 -15.74 2.20
CA LEU A 320 -15.09 -16.75 2.54
C LEU A 320 -15.35 -17.29 3.94
N ASP A 321 -15.57 -18.61 4.04
CA ASP A 321 -15.72 -19.29 5.32
C ASP A 321 -14.38 -19.40 6.09
N GLU A 322 -14.41 -19.92 7.31
CA GLU A 322 -13.22 -20.04 8.15
C GLU A 322 -12.13 -20.92 7.53
N SER A 323 -12.50 -21.97 6.79
CA SER A 323 -11.55 -22.87 6.12
C SER A 323 -10.89 -22.18 4.93
N GLU A 324 -11.66 -21.39 4.18
CA GLU A 324 -11.19 -20.57 3.07
C GLU A 324 -10.26 -19.45 3.55
N ARG A 325 -10.65 -18.74 4.63
CA ARG A 325 -9.80 -17.71 5.26
C ARG A 325 -8.51 -18.30 5.81
N LYS A 326 -8.54 -19.52 6.38
CA LYS A 326 -7.35 -20.24 6.80
C LYS A 326 -6.44 -20.56 5.61
N LEU A 327 -7.00 -21.06 4.50
CA LEU A 327 -6.27 -21.31 3.26
C LEU A 327 -5.64 -20.01 2.71
N CYS A 328 -6.34 -18.87 2.75
CA CYS A 328 -5.75 -17.58 2.39
C CYS A 328 -4.52 -17.26 3.24
N LYS A 329 -4.59 -17.41 4.58
CA LYS A 329 -3.45 -17.18 5.49
C LYS A 329 -2.27 -18.07 5.13
N GLU A 330 -2.50 -19.37 4.94
CA GLU A 330 -1.47 -20.36 4.58
C GLU A 330 -0.79 -20.03 3.24
N ARG A 331 -1.55 -19.58 2.23
CA ARG A 331 -1.04 -19.21 0.90
C ARG A 331 -0.31 -17.86 0.88
N ILE A 332 -0.72 -16.89 1.70
CA ILE A 332 -0.12 -15.55 1.75
C ILE A 332 1.13 -15.51 2.63
N LYS A 333 1.18 -16.26 3.74
CA LYS A 333 2.31 -16.29 4.69
C LYS A 333 3.72 -16.36 4.05
N PRO A 334 4.04 -17.23 3.05
CA PRO A 334 5.38 -17.28 2.44
C PRO A 334 5.75 -16.05 1.59
N LEU A 335 4.78 -15.18 1.28
CA LEU A 335 4.98 -13.95 0.51
C LEU A 335 5.25 -12.72 1.39
N LEU A 336 4.95 -12.82 2.69
CA LEU A 336 5.13 -11.75 3.68
C LEU A 336 6.60 -11.63 4.07
N LYS A 337 7.34 -10.81 3.32
CA LYS A 337 8.78 -10.56 3.55
C LYS A 337 9.01 -9.09 3.95
N PRO A 338 9.97 -8.80 4.85
CA PRO A 338 10.35 -7.42 5.17
C PRO A 338 10.65 -6.57 3.92
N LYS A 339 9.89 -5.50 3.72
CA LYS A 339 9.97 -4.63 2.53
C LYS A 339 9.30 -3.28 2.80
N GLU A 340 9.75 -2.22 2.15
CA GLU A 340 9.22 -0.86 2.35
C GLU A 340 7.74 -0.68 1.94
N LEU A 341 7.22 -1.36 0.92
CA LEU A 341 5.88 -1.10 0.34
C LEU A 341 5.75 0.31 -0.28
N GLU A 342 6.33 0.50 -1.47
CA GLU A 342 6.18 1.75 -2.26
C GLU A 342 5.14 1.58 -3.39
N GLU A 343 4.77 2.67 -4.09
CA GLU A 343 3.62 2.71 -5.04
C GLU A 343 3.68 1.70 -6.19
N ASP A 344 4.85 1.46 -6.78
CA ASP A 344 5.02 0.51 -7.90
C ASP A 344 5.15 -0.97 -7.45
N GLU A 345 4.97 -1.27 -6.15
CA GLU A 345 5.27 -2.59 -5.59
C GLU A 345 4.04 -3.48 -5.40
N THR A 346 4.26 -4.80 -5.45
CA THR A 346 3.27 -5.81 -5.06
C THR A 346 2.92 -5.71 -3.57
N ILE A 347 1.91 -4.90 -3.26
CA ILE A 347 1.38 -4.70 -1.89
C ILE A 347 0.21 -5.63 -1.54
N ALA A 348 -0.46 -6.24 -2.54
CA ALA A 348 -1.64 -7.08 -2.31
C ALA A 348 -1.45 -8.19 -1.24
N PRO A 349 -0.31 -8.91 -1.13
CA PRO A 349 -0.12 -9.90 -0.07
C PRO A 349 -0.23 -9.31 1.35
N TYR A 350 0.31 -8.11 1.55
CA TYR A 350 0.36 -7.43 2.84
C TYR A 350 -1.02 -6.90 3.24
N LEU A 351 -1.77 -6.39 2.26
CA LEU A 351 -3.13 -5.92 2.46
C LEU A 351 -4.12 -7.08 2.72
N ILE A 352 -3.97 -8.20 2.01
CA ILE A 352 -4.72 -9.44 2.29
C ILE A 352 -4.40 -9.96 3.70
N ALA A 353 -3.13 -9.94 4.11
CA ALA A 353 -2.73 -10.33 5.46
C ALA A 353 -3.32 -9.42 6.54
N PHE A 354 -3.41 -8.11 6.27
CA PHE A 354 -4.05 -7.12 7.13
C PHE A 354 -5.54 -7.44 7.34
N ASP A 355 -6.29 -7.64 6.25
CA ASP A 355 -7.71 -7.99 6.27
C ASP A 355 -8.01 -9.33 6.97
N LEU A 356 -7.06 -10.27 6.90
CA LEU A 356 -7.16 -11.58 7.56
C LEU A 356 -6.71 -11.53 9.03
N GLY A 357 -6.26 -10.38 9.54
CA GLY A 357 -5.81 -10.20 10.91
C GLY A 357 -4.49 -10.92 11.24
N MET A 358 -3.58 -11.04 10.28
CA MET A 358 -2.26 -11.69 10.43
C MET A 358 -1.25 -10.78 11.16
N LYS A 359 -1.60 -10.33 12.37
CA LYS A 359 -0.85 -9.31 13.12
C LYS A 359 0.58 -9.75 13.45
N GLU A 360 0.77 -11.03 13.79
CA GLU A 360 2.08 -11.60 14.12
C GLU A 360 3.02 -11.62 12.90
N GLU A 361 2.50 -11.99 11.72
CA GLU A 361 3.29 -11.98 10.48
C GLU A 361 3.57 -10.56 9.96
N LEU A 362 2.67 -9.60 10.20
CA LEU A 362 2.83 -8.21 9.77
C LEU A 362 3.81 -7.41 10.64
N LEU A 363 3.89 -7.71 11.94
CA LEU A 363 4.78 -7.01 12.88
C LEU A 363 6.25 -6.88 12.39
N PRO A 364 6.97 -7.96 12.00
CA PRO A 364 8.36 -7.84 11.55
C PRO A 364 8.50 -7.07 10.23
N ILE A 365 7.45 -6.98 9.41
CA ILE A 365 7.44 -6.16 8.19
C ILE A 365 7.34 -4.69 8.58
N VAL A 366 6.41 -4.34 9.47
CA VAL A 366 6.27 -2.97 10.01
C VAL A 366 7.57 -2.52 10.67
N GLU A 367 8.16 -3.36 11.52
CA GLU A 367 9.42 -3.06 12.23
C GLU A 367 10.59 -2.85 11.25
N SER A 368 10.58 -3.45 10.05
CA SER A 368 11.62 -3.28 9.03
C SER A 368 11.64 -1.91 8.33
N TRP A 369 10.56 -1.13 8.39
CA TRP A 369 10.45 0.14 7.66
C TRP A 369 11.42 1.22 8.16
N LYS A 370 11.93 2.03 7.24
CA LYS A 370 12.83 3.16 7.52
C LYS A 370 12.17 4.26 8.33
N SER A 371 12.99 4.96 9.11
CA SER A 371 12.62 6.22 9.75
C SER A 371 12.45 7.34 8.71
N ARG A 372 11.37 8.13 8.82
CA ARG A 372 11.06 9.28 7.97
C ARG A 372 10.73 10.50 8.84
N LYS A 373 10.76 11.70 8.25
CA LYS A 373 10.36 12.92 8.96
C LYS A 373 8.83 12.96 9.12
N PRO A 374 8.30 13.58 10.20
CA PRO A 374 6.87 13.85 10.34
C PRO A 374 6.35 14.68 9.16
N ASP A 375 5.29 14.22 8.50
CA ASP A 375 4.57 14.92 7.43
C ASP A 375 3.11 14.43 7.39
N VAL A 376 2.19 15.28 6.93
CA VAL A 376 0.79 14.93 6.63
C VAL A 376 0.63 14.43 5.20
N TYR A 377 1.59 14.72 4.31
CA TYR A 377 1.58 14.29 2.91
C TYR A 377 2.70 13.30 2.61
N HIS A 378 2.50 12.05 3.00
CA HIS A 378 3.28 10.92 2.52
C HIS A 378 2.45 10.13 1.50
N PRO A 379 2.67 10.27 0.18
CA PRO A 379 1.91 9.53 -0.84
C PRO A 379 1.86 8.01 -0.59
N TYR A 380 2.94 7.49 -0.02
CA TYR A 380 3.17 6.08 0.25
C TYR A 380 2.83 5.65 1.70
N SER A 381 2.32 6.53 2.57
CA SER A 381 1.99 6.12 3.95
C SER A 381 0.66 5.38 4.06
N ASN A 382 -0.26 5.54 3.11
CA ASN A 382 -1.65 5.15 3.29
C ASN A 382 -1.84 3.66 3.65
N TYR A 383 -1.09 2.78 2.99
CA TYR A 383 -1.11 1.35 3.32
C TYR A 383 -0.35 1.06 4.63
N ARG A 384 0.77 1.75 4.87
CA ARG A 384 1.62 1.56 6.05
C ARG A 384 0.92 1.94 7.36
N LYS A 385 0.28 3.11 7.39
CA LYS A 385 -0.47 3.62 8.55
C LYS A 385 -1.61 2.67 8.92
N ASP A 386 -2.33 2.14 7.92
CA ASP A 386 -3.48 1.28 8.14
C ASP A 386 -3.04 -0.09 8.68
N ILE A 387 -1.96 -0.66 8.12
CA ILE A 387 -1.30 -1.86 8.66
C ILE A 387 -0.84 -1.64 10.11
N ILE A 388 -0.16 -0.53 10.42
CA ILE A 388 0.26 -0.20 11.79
C ILE A 388 -0.94 -0.17 12.73
N PHE A 389 -1.99 0.57 12.39
CA PHE A 389 -3.16 0.69 13.27
C PHE A 389 -3.85 -0.66 13.55
N ALA A 390 -3.84 -1.62 12.61
CA ALA A 390 -4.39 -2.96 12.85
C ALA A 390 -3.59 -3.81 13.85
N LEU A 391 -2.36 -3.44 14.19
CA LEU A 391 -1.63 -4.11 15.27
C LEU A 391 -2.28 -3.86 16.63
N GLU A 392 -3.00 -2.74 16.80
CA GLU A 392 -3.80 -2.34 17.98
C GLU A 392 -3.05 -2.26 19.33
N ASN A 393 -1.78 -2.67 19.39
CA ASN A 393 -0.92 -2.51 20.56
C ASN A 393 -0.52 -1.03 20.71
N PRO A 394 -0.81 -0.36 21.85
CA PRO A 394 -0.58 1.08 22.01
C PRO A 394 0.87 1.52 21.79
N GLU A 395 1.85 0.75 22.29
CA GLU A 395 3.26 1.12 22.22
C GLU A 395 3.85 0.87 20.83
N ILE A 396 3.46 -0.23 20.19
CA ILE A 396 3.87 -0.51 18.80
C ILE A 396 3.27 0.54 17.87
N VAL A 397 1.97 0.84 17.98
CA VAL A 397 1.33 1.85 17.13
C VAL A 397 1.97 3.22 17.30
N LYS A 398 2.26 3.66 18.53
CA LYS A 398 2.99 4.93 18.77
C LYS A 398 4.37 4.93 18.14
N ARG A 399 5.16 3.87 18.38
CA ARG A 399 6.55 3.76 17.95
C ARG A 399 6.66 3.71 16.42
N GLU A 400 5.87 2.84 15.78
CA GLU A 400 5.95 2.58 14.34
C GLU A 400 5.33 3.71 13.51
N MET A 401 4.24 4.34 13.96
CA MET A 401 3.66 5.50 13.27
C MET A 401 4.61 6.71 13.30
N ARG A 402 5.23 6.97 14.46
CA ARG A 402 6.28 7.99 14.60
C ARG A 402 7.51 7.67 13.75
N LYS A 403 7.89 6.38 13.64
CA LYS A 403 9.01 5.93 12.79
C LYS A 403 8.73 6.22 11.30
N ILE A 404 7.57 5.84 10.76
CA ILE A 404 7.23 6.16 9.36
C ILE A 404 6.91 7.64 9.13
N GLY A 405 6.84 8.46 10.19
CA GLY A 405 6.63 9.90 10.10
C GLY A 405 5.21 10.29 9.68
N HIS A 406 4.20 9.42 9.82
CA HIS A 406 2.83 9.74 9.41
C HIS A 406 2.11 10.58 10.48
N LEU A 407 1.84 11.85 10.14
CA LEU A 407 0.93 12.71 10.90
C LEU A 407 -0.52 12.44 10.48
N LEU A 408 -1.42 12.45 11.45
CA LEU A 408 -2.83 12.11 11.28
C LEU A 408 -3.52 13.14 10.37
N ASP A 409 -4.12 12.73 9.26
CA ASP A 409 -4.60 13.68 8.22
C ASP A 409 -6.10 14.00 8.29
N SER A 410 -6.83 13.32 9.19
CA SER A 410 -8.28 13.31 9.25
C SER A 410 -8.81 13.06 10.67
N ALA A 411 -10.06 13.48 10.92
CA ALA A 411 -10.70 13.30 12.23
C ALA A 411 -10.80 11.81 12.61
N GLU A 412 -11.02 10.93 11.63
CA GLU A 412 -11.13 9.49 11.86
C GLU A 412 -9.80 8.86 12.32
N GLU A 413 -8.67 9.29 11.74
CA GLU A 413 -7.34 8.89 12.22
C GLU A 413 -7.06 9.40 13.64
N VAL A 414 -7.52 10.61 13.97
CA VAL A 414 -7.43 11.17 15.33
C VAL A 414 -8.26 10.33 16.32
N LYS A 415 -9.50 9.93 15.99
CA LYS A 415 -10.28 9.00 16.84
C LYS A 415 -9.54 7.67 17.04
N ARG A 416 -9.02 7.08 15.95
CA ARG A 416 -8.35 5.77 15.96
C ARG A 416 -7.09 5.80 16.81
N TRP A 417 -6.29 6.86 16.66
CA TRP A 417 -5.13 7.12 17.48
C TRP A 417 -5.48 7.27 18.96
N ILE A 418 -6.47 8.09 19.31
CA ILE A 418 -6.88 8.32 20.71
C ILE A 418 -7.37 7.02 21.36
N THR A 419 -8.17 6.23 20.62
CA THR A 419 -8.74 4.97 21.11
C THR A 419 -7.67 3.92 21.35
N ILE A 420 -6.79 3.69 20.38
CA ILE A 420 -5.69 2.72 20.51
C ILE A 420 -4.68 3.18 21.58
N THR A 421 -4.26 4.44 21.57
CA THR A 421 -3.25 4.95 22.52
C THR A 421 -3.82 5.27 23.90
N GLN A 422 -5.13 5.12 24.12
CA GLN A 422 -5.83 5.40 25.38
C GLN A 422 -5.49 6.79 25.93
N TYR A 423 -5.52 7.81 25.05
CA TYR A 423 -5.19 9.20 25.34
C TYR A 423 -3.72 9.44 25.79
N SER A 424 -2.80 8.47 25.66
CA SER A 424 -1.42 8.60 26.17
C SER A 424 -0.47 9.40 25.27
N ASP A 425 -0.81 9.65 24.00
CA ASP A 425 0.02 10.43 23.07
C ASP A 425 -0.80 11.47 22.29
N LEU A 426 -1.44 12.37 23.03
CA LEU A 426 -2.17 13.51 22.46
C LEU A 426 -1.26 14.57 21.83
N GLU A 427 0.04 14.54 22.10
CA GLU A 427 1.02 15.44 21.47
C GLU A 427 1.15 15.16 19.97
N TRP A 428 1.15 13.89 19.55
CA TRP A 428 1.17 13.53 18.13
C TRP A 428 -0.09 13.99 17.40
N ALA A 429 -1.25 13.84 18.03
CA ALA A 429 -2.52 14.31 17.47
C ALA A 429 -2.58 15.85 17.36
N ALA A 430 -2.12 16.60 18.36
CA ALA A 430 -2.05 18.07 18.27
C ALA A 430 -1.03 18.56 17.22
N LEU A 431 0.13 17.90 17.10
CA LEU A 431 1.08 18.18 16.03
C LEU A 431 0.43 17.97 14.64
N SER A 432 -0.33 16.90 14.50
CA SER A 432 -1.05 16.58 13.26
C SER A 432 -2.13 17.62 12.91
N VAL A 433 -2.97 18.02 13.88
CA VAL A 433 -3.97 19.11 13.73
C VAL A 433 -3.32 20.41 13.25
N LYS A 434 -2.16 20.77 13.83
CA LYS A 434 -1.40 21.97 13.48
C LYS A 434 -0.83 21.91 12.05
N GLU A 435 -0.37 20.74 11.62
CA GLU A 435 0.21 20.58 10.29
C GLU A 435 -0.89 20.58 9.20
N VAL A 436 -2.01 19.89 9.43
CA VAL A 436 -3.17 19.94 8.52
C VAL A 436 -3.72 21.38 8.40
N PHE A 437 -3.74 22.17 9.47
CA PHE A 437 -4.08 23.60 9.41
C PHE A 437 -3.18 24.43 8.47
N SER A 438 -1.91 24.02 8.34
CA SER A 438 -0.93 24.70 7.48
C SER A 438 -1.07 24.30 6.01
N SER A 439 -1.89 23.28 5.71
CA SER A 439 -2.24 22.84 4.37
C SER A 439 -3.39 23.65 3.74
N TYR A 440 -3.64 23.44 2.45
CA TYR A 440 -4.71 24.13 1.71
C TYR A 440 -6.15 23.69 2.08
N ASN A 441 -6.34 22.63 2.88
CA ASN A 441 -7.67 22.07 3.18
C ASN A 441 -8.20 22.48 4.56
N ASN A 442 -9.05 23.50 4.59
CA ASN A 442 -9.60 24.08 5.82
C ASN A 442 -10.72 23.22 6.46
N GLU A 443 -11.41 22.36 5.70
CA GLU A 443 -12.52 21.55 6.24
C GLU A 443 -12.01 20.39 7.10
N LYS A 444 -11.07 19.59 6.59
CA LYS A 444 -10.40 18.51 7.35
C LYS A 444 -9.85 19.00 8.68
N TYR A 445 -9.16 20.14 8.65
CA TYR A 445 -8.63 20.81 9.85
C TYR A 445 -9.73 21.10 10.88
N LYS A 446 -10.86 21.69 10.47
CA LYS A 446 -11.95 22.06 11.39
C LYS A 446 -12.56 20.85 12.06
N GLU A 447 -12.75 19.75 11.34
CA GLU A 447 -13.25 18.50 11.91
C GLU A 447 -12.27 17.92 12.94
N MET A 448 -10.98 17.85 12.60
CA MET A 448 -9.94 17.36 13.50
C MET A 448 -9.80 18.22 14.76
N LEU A 449 -9.83 19.55 14.61
CA LEU A 449 -9.77 20.47 15.75
C LEU A 449 -11.01 20.32 16.63
N LYS A 450 -12.22 20.30 16.06
CA LYS A 450 -13.46 20.11 16.81
C LYS A 450 -13.43 18.81 17.61
N LEU A 451 -12.95 17.72 17.02
CA LEU A 451 -12.77 16.45 17.71
C LEU A 451 -11.74 16.54 18.84
N PHE A 452 -10.61 17.21 18.60
CA PHE A 452 -9.56 17.39 19.61
C PHE A 452 -10.01 18.24 20.81
N LEU A 453 -10.82 19.28 20.56
CA LEU A 453 -11.45 20.12 21.59
C LEU A 453 -12.46 19.33 22.44
N GLY A 454 -13.07 18.27 21.90
CA GLY A 454 -13.97 17.37 22.63
C GLY A 454 -13.28 16.42 23.62
N ILE A 455 -11.95 16.36 23.65
CA ILE A 455 -11.19 15.43 24.50
C ILE A 455 -11.25 15.84 25.98
N GLN A 456 -12.00 15.08 26.77
CA GLN A 456 -12.03 15.20 28.22
C GLN A 456 -10.98 14.28 28.84
N ALA A 457 -9.71 14.70 28.82
CA ALA A 457 -8.59 14.01 29.48
C ALA A 457 -7.57 15.03 30.01
N SER A 458 -6.98 14.78 31.19
CA SER A 458 -5.93 15.63 31.79
C SER A 458 -4.73 15.86 30.86
N GLU A 459 -4.43 14.84 30.05
CA GLU A 459 -3.33 14.77 29.11
C GLU A 459 -3.49 15.75 27.94
N SER A 460 -4.70 16.28 27.68
CA SER A 460 -4.92 17.24 26.59
C SER A 460 -4.37 18.64 26.91
N ALA A 461 -4.15 18.98 28.19
CA ALA A 461 -3.80 20.34 28.62
C ALA A 461 -2.53 20.89 27.96
N LYS A 462 -1.43 20.13 27.94
CA LYS A 462 -0.17 20.53 27.29
C LYS A 462 -0.30 20.59 25.76
N PRO A 463 -0.81 19.56 25.06
CA PRO A 463 -1.16 19.63 23.63
C PRO A 463 -2.03 20.85 23.26
N MET A 464 -3.05 21.18 24.08
CA MET A 464 -3.92 22.34 23.89
C MET A 464 -3.15 23.67 23.94
N LEU A 465 -2.20 23.81 24.88
CA LEU A 465 -1.32 24.99 24.93
C LEU A 465 -0.47 25.12 23.65
N HIS A 466 -0.02 24.01 23.05
CA HIS A 466 0.69 24.04 21.77
C HIS A 466 -0.19 24.49 20.59
N LEU A 467 -1.48 24.16 20.58
CA LEU A 467 -2.44 24.66 19.60
C LEU A 467 -2.74 26.16 19.82
N TYR A 468 -3.01 26.57 21.06
CA TYR A 468 -3.22 27.98 21.43
C TYR A 468 -2.01 28.89 21.15
N ALA A 469 -0.80 28.35 21.08
CA ALA A 469 0.40 29.13 20.75
C ALA A 469 0.43 29.60 19.27
N VAL A 470 -0.42 29.06 18.39
CA VAL A 470 -0.56 29.51 17.00
C VAL A 470 -1.70 30.53 16.92
N PRO A 471 -1.45 31.83 16.61
CA PRO A 471 -2.48 32.87 16.75
C PRO A 471 -3.77 32.65 15.96
N LYS A 472 -3.69 32.03 14.76
CA LYS A 472 -4.87 31.69 13.96
C LYS A 472 -5.69 30.55 14.58
N LEU A 473 -5.03 29.49 15.08
CA LEU A 473 -5.69 28.41 15.81
C LEU A 473 -6.36 28.96 17.08
N ALA A 474 -5.67 29.83 17.81
CA ALA A 474 -6.20 30.45 19.02
C ALA A 474 -7.47 31.30 18.79
N ALA A 475 -7.65 31.86 17.58
CA ALA A 475 -8.88 32.55 17.20
C ALA A 475 -10.03 31.54 16.96
N GLU A 476 -9.79 30.51 16.15
CA GLU A 476 -10.78 29.46 15.83
C GLU A 476 -11.23 28.69 17.09
N ILE A 477 -10.31 28.37 18.01
CA ILE A 477 -10.63 27.71 19.29
C ILE A 477 -11.52 28.60 20.17
N LYS A 478 -11.33 29.93 20.13
CA LYS A 478 -12.16 30.88 20.90
C LYS A 478 -13.55 31.13 20.29
N THR A 479 -13.75 30.78 19.02
CA THR A 479 -15.06 30.89 18.34
C THR A 479 -15.83 29.57 18.30
N GLY A 480 -15.16 28.44 18.52
CA GLY A 480 -15.77 27.09 18.51
C GLY A 480 -16.03 26.47 19.89
N SER A 481 -15.75 27.21 20.97
CA SER A 481 -16.04 26.85 22.37
C SER A 481 -17.10 27.75 22.98
#